data_AF-A0A1I4D6C1-F1
#
_entry.id   AF-A0A1I4D6C1-F1
#
_cell.length_a   1.000
_cell.length_b   1.000
_cell.length_c   1.000
_cell.angle_alpha   90.00
_cell.angle_beta   90.00
_cell.angle_gamma   90.00
#
_symmetry.space_group_name_H-M   'P 1'
#
loop_
_entity.id
_entity.type
_entity.pdbx_description
1 polymer ?
#
loop_
_entity_poly.entity_id
_entity_poly.type
_entity_poly.pdbx_seq_one_letter_code
_entity_poly.pdbx_strand_id
1 'polypeptide(L)'
;MGLYIDEADGGRINIASCSLSAARATLDQSLGYVGERRQFGKPLARLKALQLKLADTLTQLTASRQMVLLAADRLDRGHPQASLYCAMATRFATDQCFAKPCNSTAATAI
;
A
#
# COMPACT_ATOMS: atom_id res chain seq x y z
N MET A 1 8.64 -4.57 -34.37
CA MET A 1 9.15 -3.19 -34.24
C MET A 1 8.22 -2.47 -33.27
N GLY A 2 8.74 -2.08 -32.09
CA GLY A 2 7.94 -1.41 -31.05
C GLY A 2 8.20 -1.86 -29.62
N LEU A 3 9.46 -2.05 -29.20
CA LEU A 3 9.81 -1.85 -27.79
C LEU A 3 9.64 -0.35 -27.50
N TYR A 4 8.42 0.08 -27.17
CA TYR A 4 8.19 1.39 -26.58
C TYR A 4 7.52 1.13 -25.24
N ILE A 5 8.35 0.79 -24.26
CA ILE A 5 8.03 1.06 -22.87
C ILE A 5 7.84 2.58 -22.83
N ASP A 6 6.60 3.02 -22.81
CA ASP A 6 6.30 4.44 -22.66
C ASP A 6 6.95 4.86 -21.34
N GLU A 7 7.92 5.77 -21.40
CA GLU A 7 8.74 6.14 -20.23
C GLU A 7 7.86 6.61 -19.06
N ALA A 8 6.67 7.10 -19.38
CA ALA A 8 5.63 7.45 -18.42
C ALA A 8 5.08 6.23 -17.64
N ASP A 9 4.95 5.05 -18.25
CA ASP A 9 4.44 3.84 -17.61
C ASP A 9 5.47 3.24 -16.64
N GLY A 10 6.76 3.30 -16.98
CA GLY A 10 7.84 2.97 -16.06
C GLY A 10 7.87 3.91 -14.83
N GLY A 11 7.72 5.21 -15.05
CA GLY A 11 7.63 6.21 -13.98
C GLY A 11 6.43 6.00 -13.04
N ARG A 12 5.26 5.66 -13.60
CA ARG A 12 4.03 5.36 -12.85
C ARG A 12 4.18 4.17 -11.90
N ILE A 13 4.83 3.10 -12.36
CA ILE A 13 5.13 1.93 -11.52
C ILE A 13 6.09 2.30 -10.39
N ASN A 14 7.11 3.12 -10.66
CA ASN A 14 8.06 3.55 -9.65
C ASN A 14 7.39 4.37 -8.53
N ILE A 15 6.53 5.32 -8.90
CA ILE A 15 5.74 6.10 -7.92
C ILE A 15 4.87 5.18 -7.06
N ALA A 16 4.16 4.24 -7.69
CA ALA A 16 3.33 3.27 -6.98
C ALA A 16 4.14 2.42 -5.99
N SER A 17 5.33 1.97 -6.40
CA SER A 17 6.25 1.20 -5.56
C SER A 17 6.72 1.99 -4.34
N CYS A 18 7.10 3.26 -4.52
CA CYS A 18 7.49 4.14 -3.41
C CYS A 18 6.35 4.36 -2.41
N SER A 19 5.11 4.55 -2.89
CA SER A 19 3.95 4.67 -1.99
C SER A 19 3.72 3.39 -1.18
N LEU A 20 3.86 2.22 -1.81
CA LEU A 20 3.75 0.92 -1.15
C LEU A 20 4.81 0.72 -0.06
N SER A 21 6.06 1.08 -0.35
CA SER A 21 7.14 0.95 0.64
C SER A 21 6.93 1.86 1.84
N ALA A 22 6.49 3.11 1.61
CA ALA A 22 6.17 4.05 2.69
C ALA A 22 5.03 3.52 3.56
N ALA A 23 3.93 3.06 2.96
CA ALA A 23 2.80 2.48 3.70
C ALA A 23 3.20 1.25 4.52
N ARG A 24 4.11 0.41 4.00
CA ARG A 24 4.63 -0.75 4.72
C ARG A 24 5.47 -0.36 5.93
N ALA A 25 6.35 0.63 5.79
CA ALA A 25 7.15 1.14 6.90
C ALA A 25 6.27 1.70 8.02
N THR A 26 5.24 2.48 7.66
CA THR A 26 4.27 3.02 8.62
C THR A 26 3.49 1.92 9.34
N LEU A 27 3.11 0.85 8.65
CA LEU A 27 2.45 -0.31 9.25
C LEU A 27 3.37 -1.05 10.23
N ASP A 28 4.63 -1.24 9.88
CA ASP A 28 5.63 -1.90 10.74
C ASP A 28 5.87 -1.11 12.03
N GLN A 29 6.04 0.21 11.91
CA GLN A 29 6.16 1.10 13.06
C GLN A 29 4.91 1.04 13.96
N SER A 30 3.73 0.92 13.36
CA SER A 30 2.47 0.82 14.09
C SER A 30 2.32 -0.51 14.83
N LEU A 31 2.79 -1.61 14.24
CA LEU A 31 2.84 -2.92 14.91
C LEU A 31 3.76 -2.88 16.13
N GLY A 32 4.94 -2.27 16.01
CA GLY A 32 5.84 -2.03 17.15
C GLY A 32 5.17 -1.23 18.26
N TYR A 33 4.54 -0.12 17.91
CA TYR A 33 3.85 0.77 18.86
C TYR A 33 2.70 0.07 19.61
N VAL A 34 1.93 -0.77 18.92
CA VAL A 34 0.80 -1.53 19.49
C VAL A 34 1.27 -2.61 20.48
N GLY A 35 2.48 -3.15 20.27
CA GLY A 35 3.09 -4.12 21.16
C GLY A 35 3.59 -3.52 22.47
N GLU A 36 4.16 -2.32 22.41
CA GLU A 36 4.78 -1.67 23.58
C GLU A 36 3.76 -0.97 24.49
N ARG A 37 2.67 -0.45 23.92
CA ARG A 37 1.76 0.45 24.63
C ARG A 37 0.60 -0.28 25.30
N ARG A 38 0.32 0.13 26.54
CA ARG A 38 -0.81 -0.35 27.37
C ARG A 38 -1.72 0.84 27.68
N GLN A 39 -3.00 0.73 27.34
CA GLN A 39 -4.00 1.77 27.59
C GLN A 39 -5.29 1.11 28.09
N PHE A 40 -6.04 1.79 28.98
CA PHE A 40 -7.22 1.22 29.65
C PHE A 40 -6.93 -0.06 30.47
N GLY A 41 -5.72 -0.17 31.04
CA GLY A 41 -5.31 -1.33 31.83
C GLY A 41 -5.14 -2.63 31.04
N LYS A 42 -5.16 -2.58 29.70
CA LYS A 42 -4.98 -3.72 28.79
C LYS A 42 -3.92 -3.39 27.72
N PRO A 43 -3.22 -4.40 27.17
CA PRO A 43 -2.36 -4.18 26.01
C PRO A 43 -3.22 -3.75 24.81
N LEU A 44 -2.77 -2.74 24.06
CA LEU A 44 -3.47 -2.25 22.85
C LEU A 44 -3.67 -3.38 21.82
N ALA A 45 -2.76 -4.34 21.78
CA ALA A 45 -2.85 -5.55 20.98
C ALA A 45 -4.12 -6.40 21.22
N ARG A 46 -4.82 -6.25 22.36
CA ARG A 46 -6.03 -7.04 22.68
C ARG A 46 -7.34 -6.34 22.27
N LEU A 47 -7.26 -5.13 21.72
CA LEU A 47 -8.42 -4.41 21.23
C LEU A 47 -8.80 -4.93 19.83
N LYS A 48 -9.94 -5.64 19.73
CA LYS A 48 -10.45 -6.19 18.46
C LYS A 48 -10.59 -5.12 17.36
N ALA A 49 -11.01 -3.90 17.73
CA ALA A 49 -11.13 -2.79 16.79
C ALA A 49 -9.79 -2.41 16.14
N LEU A 50 -8.70 -2.48 16.89
CA LEU A 50 -7.37 -2.16 16.40
C LEU A 50 -6.78 -3.31 15.57
N GLN A 51 -7.03 -4.56 15.97
CA GLN A 51 -6.68 -5.74 15.17
C GLN A 51 -7.37 -5.73 13.80
N LEU A 52 -8.67 -5.40 13.75
CA LEU A 52 -9.42 -5.31 12.50
C LEU A 52 -8.85 -4.22 11.59
N LYS A 53 -8.55 -3.03 12.14
CA LYS A 53 -7.91 -1.94 11.38
C LYS A 53 -6.57 -2.37 10.77
N LEU A 54 -5.71 -3.02 11.55
CA LEU A 54 -4.41 -3.51 11.05
C LEU A 54 -4.59 -4.58 9.97
N ALA A 55 -5.54 -5.49 10.15
CA ALA A 55 -5.87 -6.50 9.15
C ALA A 55 -6.39 -5.88 7.84
N ASP A 56 -7.24 -4.86 7.93
CA ASP A 56 -7.73 -4.12 6.76
C ASP A 56 -6.60 -3.40 6.03
N THR A 57 -5.71 -2.71 6.75
CA THR A 57 -4.56 -2.02 6.16
C THR A 57 -3.60 -2.99 5.47
N LEU A 58 -3.31 -4.13 6.10
CA LEU A 58 -2.45 -5.17 5.50
C LEU A 58 -3.09 -5.78 4.24
N THR A 59 -4.39 -6.01 4.27
CA THR A 59 -5.15 -6.54 3.12
C THR A 59 -5.08 -5.58 1.95
N GLN A 60 -5.29 -4.29 2.20
CA GLN A 60 -5.21 -3.25 1.17
C GLN A 60 -3.81 -3.11 0.61
N LEU A 61 -2.78 -3.12 1.46
CA LEU A 61 -1.38 -3.05 1.02
C LEU A 61 -1.01 -4.25 0.14
N THR A 62 -1.50 -5.44 0.50
CA THR A 62 -1.28 -6.67 -0.29
C THR A 62 -1.99 -6.58 -1.64
N ALA A 63 -3.25 -6.11 -1.67
CA ALA A 63 -3.98 -5.89 -2.91
C ALA A 63 -3.27 -4.88 -3.84
N SER A 64 -2.81 -3.75 -3.29
CA SER A 64 -2.10 -2.73 -4.04
C SER A 64 -0.78 -3.26 -4.60
N ARG A 65 -0.04 -4.07 -3.82
CA ARG A 65 1.18 -4.73 -4.30
C ARG A 65 0.91 -5.68 -5.46
N GLN A 66 -0.16 -6.47 -5.38
CA GLN A 66 -0.54 -7.37 -6.47
C GLN A 66 -0.92 -6.61 -7.74
N MET A 67 -1.61 -5.47 -7.62
CA MET A 67 -1.92 -4.62 -8.78
C MET A 67 -0.67 -4.06 -9.47
N VAL A 68 0.32 -3.61 -8.69
CA VAL A 68 1.60 -3.12 -9.26
C VAL A 68 2.36 -4.23 -9.97
N LEU A 69 2.42 -5.43 -9.38
CA LEU A 69 3.05 -6.59 -10.01
C LEU A 69 2.32 -7.04 -11.28
N LEU A 70 0.98 -7.00 -11.27
CA LEU A 70 0.18 -7.29 -12.46
C LEU A 70 0.48 -6.27 -13.58
N ALA A 71 0.56 -4.99 -13.25
CA ALA A 71 0.89 -3.95 -14.22
C ALA A 71 2.30 -4.14 -14.80
N ALA A 72 3.28 -4.47 -13.95
CA ALA A 72 4.65 -4.77 -14.38
C ALA A 72 4.71 -6.00 -15.31
N ASP A 73 4.07 -7.12 -14.96
CA ASP A 73 4.03 -8.32 -15.82
C ASP A 73 3.34 -8.04 -17.18
N ARG A 74 2.28 -7.22 -17.18
CA ARG A 74 1.60 -6.81 -18.42
C ARG A 74 2.47 -5.89 -19.28
N LEU A 75 3.27 -5.03 -18.65
CA LEU A 75 4.23 -4.17 -19.34
C LEU A 75 5.37 -4.99 -19.94
N ASP A 76 5.95 -5.91 -19.18
CA ASP A 76 7.04 -6.79 -19.61
C ASP A 76 6.64 -7.70 -20.78
N ARG A 77 5.38 -8.17 -20.79
CA ARG A 77 4.81 -8.97 -21.88
C ARG A 77 4.37 -8.16 -23.10
N GLY A 78 4.52 -6.84 -23.08
CA GLY A 78 4.10 -5.96 -24.19
C GLY A 78 2.58 -6.01 -24.45
N HIS A 79 1.76 -6.16 -23.41
CA HIS A 79 0.31 -6.22 -23.57
C HIS A 79 -0.23 -4.89 -24.14
N PRO A 80 -1.16 -4.91 -25.13
CA PRO A 80 -1.66 -3.67 -25.77
C PRO A 80 -2.37 -2.70 -24.82
N GLN A 81 -2.78 -3.18 -23.65
CA GLN A 81 -3.41 -2.38 -22.59
C GLN A 81 -2.49 -2.14 -21.38
N ALA A 82 -1.18 -2.36 -21.49
CA ALA A 82 -0.24 -2.21 -20.37
C ALA A 82 -0.35 -0.83 -19.68
N SER A 83 -0.50 0.25 -20.46
CA SER A 83 -0.65 1.61 -19.93
C SER A 83 -1.90 1.79 -19.05
N LEU A 84 -3.01 1.13 -19.40
CA LEU A 84 -4.24 1.14 -18.60
C LEU A 84 -4.00 0.48 -17.24
N TYR A 85 -3.36 -0.70 -17.24
CA TYR A 85 -3.02 -1.40 -15.99
C TYR A 85 -2.05 -0.60 -15.12
N CYS A 86 -1.07 0.07 -15.73
CA CYS A 86 -0.15 0.97 -15.02
C CYS A 86 -0.89 2.13 -14.37
N ALA A 87 -1.78 2.81 -15.10
CA ALA A 87 -2.60 3.90 -14.57
C ALA A 87 -3.52 3.45 -13.42
N MET A 88 -4.15 2.28 -13.55
CA MET A 88 -4.97 1.67 -12.50
C MET A 88 -4.16 1.35 -11.25
N ALA A 89 -2.99 0.72 -11.41
CA ALA A 89 -2.11 0.35 -10.32
C ALA A 89 -1.60 1.58 -9.58
N THR A 90 -1.15 2.62 -10.30
CA THR A 90 -0.69 3.87 -9.68
C THR A 90 -1.81 4.55 -8.91
N ARG A 91 -3.01 4.68 -9.50
CA ARG A 91 -4.16 5.31 -8.81
C ARG A 91 -4.56 4.54 -7.55
N PHE A 92 -4.61 3.21 -7.62
CA PHE A 92 -4.99 2.40 -6.47
C PHE A 92 -3.91 2.42 -5.37
N ALA A 93 -2.64 2.34 -5.75
CA ALA A 93 -1.54 2.40 -4.80
C ALA A 93 -1.49 3.76 -4.07
N THR A 94 -1.61 4.88 -4.78
CA THR A 94 -1.56 6.21 -4.15
C THR A 94 -2.75 6.46 -3.24
N ASP A 95 -3.97 6.11 -3.66
CA ASP A 95 -5.18 6.32 -2.86
C ASP A 95 -5.14 5.50 -1.55
N GLN A 96 -4.82 4.20 -1.66
CA GLN A 96 -4.81 3.29 -0.52
C GLN A 96 -3.63 3.58 0.44
N CYS A 97 -2.47 3.99 -0.08
CA CYS A 97 -1.32 4.32 0.75
C CYS A 97 -1.46 5.68 1.46
N PHE A 98 -2.18 6.63 0.87
CA PHE A 98 -2.40 7.95 1.47
C PHE A 98 -3.58 7.98 2.45
N ALA A 99 -4.67 7.29 2.11
CA ALA A 99 -5.94 7.45 2.82
C ALA A 99 -6.08 6.69 4.15
N LYS A 100 -5.27 5.66 4.43
CA LYS A 100 -5.51 4.77 5.58
C LYS A 100 -4.32 4.54 6.52
N PRO A 101 -3.10 4.24 6.03
CA PRO A 101 -1.96 4.08 6.92
C PRO A 101 -1.59 5.42 7.56
N CYS A 102 -1.30 6.46 6.77
CA CYS A 102 -0.76 7.72 7.30
C CYS A 102 -1.72 8.52 8.19
N ASN A 103 -3.04 8.44 7.98
CA ASN A 103 -3.99 9.24 8.77
C ASN A 103 -4.49 8.54 10.05
N SER A 104 -4.33 7.22 10.16
CA SER A 104 -4.89 6.43 11.27
C SER A 104 -3.83 5.94 12.24
N THR A 105 -2.55 6.05 11.88
CA THR A 105 -1.45 5.60 12.73
C THR A 105 -1.15 6.62 13.83
N ALA A 106 -1.57 6.23 15.03
CA ALA A 106 -1.19 6.72 16.35
C ALA A 106 -1.67 8.13 16.78
N ALA A 107 -1.87 9.11 15.88
CA ALA A 107 -2.19 10.47 16.33
C ALA A 107 -3.65 10.68 16.77
N THR A 108 -4.62 9.94 16.21
CA THR A 108 -6.06 10.21 16.42
C THR A 108 -6.74 9.22 17.37
N ALA A 109 -6.00 8.28 17.97
CA ALA A 109 -6.55 7.27 18.89
C ALA A 109 -6.23 7.54 20.37
N ILE A 110 -5.81 8.76 20.69
CA ILE A 110 -5.75 9.33 22.05
C ILE A 110 -6.64 10.57 22.03
#